data_AF-A0A2E4Z0Y6-F1
#
_entry.id   AF-A0A2E4Z0Y6-F1
#
_cell.length_a   1.000
_cell.length_b   1.000
_cell.length_c   1.000
_cell.angle_alpha   90.00
_cell.angle_beta   90.00
_cell.angle_gamma   90.00
#
_symmetry.space_group_name_H-M   'P 1'
#
loop_
_entity.id
_entity.type
_entity.pdbx_description
1 polymer ?
#
loop_
_entity_poly.entity_id
_entity_poly.type
_entity_poly.pdbx_seq_one_letter_code
_entity_poly.pdbx_strand_id
1 'polypeptide(L)'
;MTCEKRQCRRCERKLQDLHEFASSCLHIHFVDRSVILLTYQFIDPSVNGRYRSSKQWGERERIVSRRKIADIRKQEFAVAAFEVLSLYGMQATTLQRVAEHTGVSKASVLHYFSTKQNLIETALRRANGTLQQEALALMKMGSAPWDRFYAIIEANFSPTTFLPQVANGWISMCAEVPHNPQFQRLQTAIFRRLDSNLRSALADTGASADEAKDTANIVSLLIDGLWLRCGLQIGGLDREDAIDQIDAVVTERFGTSSDRKAARDKMRMLGAAMTKGRTG
;
A
#
# COMPACT_ATOMS: atom_id res chain seq x y z
N MET A 1 -37.62 -17.62 -22.47
CA MET A 1 -37.84 -17.31 -21.04
C MET A 1 -37.12 -18.25 -20.04
N THR A 2 -36.06 -18.95 -20.45
CA THR A 2 -35.36 -19.97 -19.61
C THR A 2 -33.86 -19.71 -19.40
N CYS A 3 -33.30 -18.63 -19.96
CA CYS A 3 -31.87 -18.31 -19.83
C CYS A 3 -31.53 -17.49 -18.55
N GLU A 4 -32.41 -16.59 -18.10
CA GLU A 4 -32.13 -15.68 -16.98
C GLU A 4 -32.12 -16.37 -15.59
N LYS A 5 -32.96 -17.39 -15.38
CA LYS A 5 -33.02 -18.10 -14.08
C LYS A 5 -31.74 -18.91 -13.77
N ARG A 6 -30.97 -19.34 -14.78
CA ARG A 6 -29.69 -20.04 -14.57
C ARG A 6 -28.57 -19.09 -14.16
N GLN A 7 -28.62 -17.83 -14.61
CA GLN A 7 -27.63 -16.81 -14.28
C GLN A 7 -27.80 -16.32 -12.82
N CYS A 8 -29.05 -16.25 -12.36
CA CYS A 8 -29.40 -15.92 -10.97
C CYS A 8 -28.86 -16.97 -9.96
N ARG A 9 -29.09 -18.28 -10.20
CA ARG A 9 -28.56 -19.36 -9.32
C ARG A 9 -27.04 -19.48 -9.31
N ARG A 10 -26.34 -18.99 -10.36
CA ARG A 10 -24.88 -18.97 -10.43
C ARG A 10 -24.28 -17.78 -9.67
N CYS A 11 -25.00 -16.66 -9.59
CA CYS A 11 -24.66 -15.53 -8.73
C CYS A 11 -24.96 -15.81 -7.25
N GLU A 12 -26.07 -16.47 -6.93
CA GLU A 12 -26.42 -16.85 -5.55
C GLU A 12 -25.39 -17.80 -4.93
N ARG A 13 -24.91 -18.79 -5.71
CA ARG A 13 -23.81 -19.67 -5.26
C ARG A 13 -22.50 -18.91 -5.01
N LYS A 14 -22.11 -17.99 -5.90
CA LYS A 14 -20.93 -17.13 -5.68
C LYS A 14 -21.06 -16.22 -4.45
N LEU A 15 -22.27 -15.79 -4.11
CA LEU A 15 -22.53 -14.98 -2.91
C LEU A 15 -22.52 -15.82 -1.63
N GLN A 16 -22.99 -17.07 -1.67
CA GLN A 16 -22.84 -18.03 -0.57
C GLN A 16 -21.37 -18.42 -0.36
N ASP A 17 -20.62 -18.68 -1.43
CA ASP A 17 -19.17 -18.98 -1.36
C ASP A 17 -18.38 -17.81 -0.77
N LEU A 18 -18.77 -16.56 -1.09
CA LEU A 18 -18.17 -15.35 -0.51
C LEU A 18 -18.56 -15.15 0.97
N HIS A 19 -19.74 -15.58 1.38
CA HIS A 19 -20.20 -15.48 2.76
C HIS A 19 -19.56 -16.56 3.65
N GLU A 20 -19.36 -17.77 3.13
CA GLU A 20 -18.57 -18.82 3.79
C GLU A 20 -17.08 -18.47 3.86
N PHE A 21 -16.52 -17.86 2.81
CA PHE A 21 -15.15 -17.33 2.82
C PHE A 21 -14.99 -16.22 3.88
N ALA A 22 -15.95 -15.28 3.95
CA ALA A 22 -15.94 -14.21 4.96
C ALA A 22 -16.09 -14.75 6.39
N SER A 23 -16.90 -15.79 6.60
CA SER A 23 -17.01 -16.47 7.92
C SER A 23 -15.75 -17.24 8.30
N SER A 24 -15.01 -17.81 7.34
CA SER A 24 -13.75 -18.52 7.63
C SER A 24 -12.58 -17.59 8.01
N CYS A 25 -12.59 -16.34 7.53
CA CYS A 25 -11.59 -15.33 7.88
C CYS A 25 -11.83 -14.64 9.24
N LEU A 26 -12.95 -14.91 9.92
CA LEU A 26 -13.27 -14.29 11.22
C LEU A 26 -12.41 -14.83 12.38
N HIS A 27 -11.61 -15.88 12.17
CA HIS A 27 -10.76 -16.48 13.21
C HIS A 27 -9.29 -16.02 13.22
N ILE A 28 -8.87 -15.15 12.29
CA ILE A 28 -7.55 -14.52 12.35
C ILE A 28 -7.68 -13.16 13.04
N HIS A 29 -7.70 -13.18 14.36
CA HIS A 29 -7.56 -11.98 15.17
C HIS A 29 -6.15 -11.39 14.96
N PHE A 30 -5.99 -10.40 14.06
CA PHE A 30 -5.00 -9.29 14.11
C PHE A 30 -4.91 -8.52 12.77
N VAL A 31 -6.06 -8.19 12.16
CA VAL A 31 -6.11 -7.13 11.14
C VAL A 31 -7.03 -6.04 11.65
N ASP A 32 -6.44 -4.87 11.90
CA ASP A 32 -7.11 -3.65 12.33
C ASP A 32 -8.40 -3.43 11.51
N ARG A 33 -9.55 -3.51 12.19
CA ARG A 33 -10.92 -3.37 11.64
C ARG A 33 -11.12 -2.10 10.81
N SER A 34 -10.26 -1.09 10.96
CA SER A 34 -10.34 0.16 10.20
C SER A 34 -9.99 -0.01 8.70
N VAL A 35 -9.30 -1.09 8.30
CA VAL A 35 -8.99 -1.37 6.88
C VAL A 35 -10.14 -2.10 6.18
N ILE A 36 -10.86 -2.98 6.89
CA ILE A 36 -12.05 -3.68 6.34
C ILE A 36 -13.20 -2.70 6.08
N LEU A 37 -13.36 -1.68 6.93
CA LEU A 37 -14.43 -0.68 6.77
C LEU A 37 -14.23 0.23 5.54
N LEU A 38 -13.01 0.41 5.04
CA LEU A 38 -12.75 1.18 3.82
C LEU A 38 -13.06 0.41 2.53
N THR A 39 -13.08 -0.92 2.58
CA THR A 39 -13.53 -1.75 1.45
C THR A 39 -15.03 -2.01 1.44
N TYR A 40 -15.71 -1.94 2.61
CA TYR A 40 -17.13 -2.29 2.74
C TYR A 40 -18.13 -1.12 2.63
N GLN A 41 -17.69 0.12 2.44
CA GLN A 41 -18.59 1.26 2.20
C GLN A 41 -19.25 1.31 0.81
N PHE A 42 -19.10 0.25 -0.02
CA PHE A 42 -19.65 0.18 -1.38
C PHE A 42 -20.80 -0.81 -1.58
N ILE A 43 -21.36 -1.41 -0.52
CA ILE A 43 -22.54 -2.27 -0.64
C ILE A 43 -23.70 -1.63 0.14
N ASP A 44 -24.53 -0.90 -0.60
CA ASP A 44 -25.79 -0.31 -0.12
C ASP A 44 -26.79 -1.43 0.23
N PRO A 45 -27.21 -1.58 1.51
CA PRO A 45 -28.16 -2.63 1.92
C PRO A 45 -29.61 -2.36 1.48
N SER A 46 -29.90 -1.26 0.79
CA SER A 46 -31.28 -0.87 0.44
C SER A 46 -31.81 -1.43 -0.88
N VAL A 47 -31.11 -2.36 -1.53
CA VAL A 47 -31.59 -3.00 -2.76
C VAL A 47 -32.56 -4.15 -2.44
N ASN A 48 -33.68 -3.82 -1.79
CA ASN A 48 -34.88 -4.65 -1.82
C ASN A 48 -36.07 -3.80 -2.27
N GLY A 49 -36.39 -3.95 -3.57
CA GLY A 49 -37.73 -3.85 -4.14
C GLY A 49 -38.52 -2.55 -3.92
N ARG A 50 -38.43 -1.63 -4.89
CA ARG A 50 -39.60 -0.93 -5.46
C ARG A 50 -39.20 -0.20 -6.75
N TYR A 51 -39.94 -0.47 -7.82
CA TYR A 51 -39.74 0.03 -9.18
C TYR A 51 -39.70 1.58 -9.17
N ARG A 52 -38.50 2.17 -9.36
CA ARG A 52 -38.27 3.62 -9.39
C ARG A 52 -38.02 4.07 -10.83
N SER A 53 -38.70 5.15 -11.24
CA SER A 53 -38.78 5.67 -12.62
C SER A 53 -37.44 5.84 -13.34
N SER A 54 -37.43 5.70 -14.68
CA SER A 54 -36.22 5.76 -15.52
C SER A 54 -35.41 7.05 -15.41
N LYS A 55 -36.03 8.18 -15.02
CA LYS A 55 -35.34 9.45 -14.76
C LYS A 55 -34.36 9.37 -13.57
N GLN A 56 -34.66 8.55 -12.55
CA GLN A 56 -33.79 8.40 -11.38
C GLN A 56 -32.52 7.57 -11.66
N TRP A 57 -32.53 6.71 -12.69
CA TRP A 57 -31.36 5.94 -13.08
C TRP A 57 -30.31 6.80 -13.79
N GLY A 58 -30.73 7.68 -14.71
CA GLY A 58 -29.83 8.62 -15.40
C GLY A 58 -29.18 9.65 -14.47
N GLU A 59 -29.89 10.10 -13.42
CA GLU A 59 -29.34 11.03 -12.41
C GLU A 59 -28.29 10.33 -11.53
N ARG A 60 -28.59 9.11 -11.04
CA ARG A 60 -27.66 8.32 -10.22
C ARG A 60 -26.40 7.97 -10.99
N GLU A 61 -26.52 7.55 -12.24
CA GLU A 61 -25.37 7.21 -13.09
C GLU A 61 -24.50 8.43 -13.38
N ARG A 62 -25.10 9.61 -13.63
CA ARG A 62 -24.36 10.88 -13.76
C ARG A 62 -23.66 11.31 -12.47
N ILE A 63 -24.25 11.10 -11.31
CA ILE A 63 -23.64 11.40 -10.00
C ILE A 63 -22.46 10.47 -9.75
N VAL A 64 -22.63 9.16 -10.00
CA VAL A 64 -21.55 8.16 -9.88
C VAL A 64 -20.41 8.46 -10.86
N SER A 65 -20.72 8.80 -12.11
CA SER A 65 -19.72 9.17 -13.12
C SER A 65 -18.95 10.43 -12.74
N ARG A 66 -19.62 11.48 -12.25
CA ARG A 66 -18.97 12.71 -11.79
C ARG A 66 -18.08 12.47 -10.57
N ARG A 67 -18.52 11.64 -9.62
CA ARG A 67 -17.72 11.23 -8.47
C ARG A 67 -16.46 10.48 -8.89
N LYS A 68 -16.58 9.53 -9.83
CA LYS A 68 -15.43 8.81 -10.39
C LYS A 68 -14.41 9.75 -11.04
N ILE A 69 -14.86 10.72 -11.83
CA ILE A 69 -13.97 11.70 -12.47
C ILE A 69 -13.26 12.57 -11.41
N ALA A 70 -14.00 13.03 -10.40
CA ALA A 70 -13.42 13.81 -9.31
C ALA A 70 -12.37 13.01 -8.52
N ASP A 71 -12.63 11.72 -8.27
CA ASP A 71 -11.69 10.84 -7.59
C ASP A 71 -10.42 10.61 -8.43
N ILE A 72 -10.55 10.40 -9.75
CA ILE A 72 -9.40 10.28 -10.67
C ILE A 72 -8.55 11.56 -10.62
N ARG A 73 -9.17 12.73 -10.74
CA ARG A 73 -8.45 14.01 -10.67
C ARG A 73 -7.75 14.24 -9.33
N LYS A 74 -8.38 13.85 -8.22
CA LYS A 74 -7.71 13.87 -6.90
C LYS A 74 -6.47 12.99 -6.87
N GLN A 75 -6.53 11.80 -7.47
CA GLN A 75 -5.39 10.89 -7.53
C GLN A 75 -4.27 11.43 -8.43
N GLU A 76 -4.59 12.05 -9.56
CA GLU A 76 -3.59 12.70 -10.42
C GLU A 76 -2.84 13.81 -9.69
N PHE A 77 -3.56 14.69 -8.98
CA PHE A 77 -2.92 15.72 -8.16
C PHE A 77 -2.11 15.13 -7.01
N ALA A 78 -2.55 14.03 -6.40
CA ALA A 78 -1.80 13.33 -5.37
C ALA A 78 -0.48 12.74 -5.90
N VAL A 79 -0.47 12.17 -7.12
CA VAL A 79 0.76 11.72 -7.79
C VAL A 79 1.70 12.89 -8.02
N ALA A 80 1.21 13.94 -8.69
CA ALA A 80 2.01 15.11 -9.01
C ALA A 80 2.56 15.80 -7.75
N ALA A 81 1.78 15.87 -6.68
CA ALA A 81 2.25 16.43 -5.42
C ALA A 81 3.36 15.60 -4.79
N PHE A 82 3.31 14.27 -4.87
CA PHE A 82 4.40 13.41 -4.39
C PHE A 82 5.67 13.57 -5.25
N GLU A 83 5.53 13.71 -6.56
CA GLU A 83 6.65 13.98 -7.47
C GLU A 83 7.31 15.33 -7.18
N VAL A 84 6.51 16.39 -7.03
CA VAL A 84 7.00 17.72 -6.64
C VAL A 84 7.67 17.70 -5.27
N LEU A 85 7.10 16.97 -4.30
CA LEU A 85 7.71 16.77 -2.98
C LEU A 85 9.06 16.06 -3.07
N SER A 86 9.14 15.03 -3.91
CA SER A 86 10.34 14.23 -4.14
C SER A 86 11.47 15.03 -4.81
N LEU A 87 11.11 15.95 -5.71
CA LEU A 87 12.07 16.76 -6.48
C LEU A 87 12.52 18.03 -5.77
N TYR A 88 11.62 18.68 -5.03
CA TYR A 88 11.85 20.03 -4.51
C TYR A 88 11.75 20.13 -3.00
N GLY A 89 11.39 19.05 -2.32
CA GLY A 89 11.22 19.01 -0.87
C GLY A 89 9.95 19.70 -0.37
N MET A 90 9.73 19.63 0.94
CA MET A 90 8.49 20.08 1.57
C MET A 90 8.22 21.56 1.32
N GLN A 91 9.20 22.43 1.57
CA GLN A 91 9.01 23.89 1.53
C GLN A 91 8.57 24.38 0.14
N ALA A 92 9.25 23.94 -0.91
CA ALA A 92 8.97 24.34 -2.30
C ALA A 92 7.72 23.68 -2.90
N THR A 93 7.18 22.63 -2.25
CA THR A 93 5.92 22.00 -2.68
C THR A 93 4.74 22.93 -2.38
N THR A 94 4.24 23.63 -3.40
CA THR A 94 3.09 24.55 -3.27
C THR A 94 1.96 24.12 -4.20
N LEU A 95 0.73 24.54 -3.90
CA LEU A 95 -0.42 24.30 -4.79
C LEU A 95 -0.18 24.89 -6.19
N GLN A 96 0.56 26.00 -6.29
CA GLN A 96 0.95 26.62 -7.55
C GLN A 96 1.90 25.71 -8.33
N ARG A 97 2.96 25.20 -7.68
CA ARG A 97 3.93 24.32 -8.33
C ARG A 97 3.33 23.00 -8.78
N VAL A 98 2.40 22.43 -7.99
CA VAL A 98 1.67 21.23 -8.40
C VAL A 98 0.75 21.51 -9.60
N ALA A 99 0.13 22.69 -9.65
CA ALA A 99 -0.67 23.10 -10.79
C ALA A 99 0.19 23.23 -12.07
N GLU A 100 1.36 23.86 -11.96
CA GLU A 100 2.34 23.97 -13.05
C GLU A 100 2.82 22.58 -13.50
N HIS A 101 3.14 21.68 -12.57
CA HIS A 101 3.58 20.31 -12.86
C HIS A 101 2.50 19.47 -13.57
N THR A 102 1.23 19.79 -13.35
CA THR A 102 0.09 19.09 -13.98
C THR A 102 -0.49 19.82 -15.20
N GLY A 103 0.04 21.00 -15.56
CA GLY A 103 -0.46 21.81 -16.66
C GLY A 103 -1.87 22.39 -16.43
N VAL A 104 -2.29 22.54 -15.17
CA VAL A 104 -3.61 23.11 -14.82
C VAL A 104 -3.47 24.43 -14.05
N SER A 105 -4.58 25.13 -13.84
CA SER A 105 -4.59 26.33 -13.01
C SER A 105 -4.55 25.99 -11.51
N LYS A 106 -3.93 26.86 -10.70
CA LYS A 106 -3.97 26.76 -9.22
C LYS A 106 -5.40 26.71 -8.68
N ALA A 107 -6.33 27.43 -9.31
CA ALA A 107 -7.75 27.40 -8.96
C ALA A 107 -8.34 25.98 -9.11
N SER A 108 -7.92 25.23 -10.15
CA SER A 108 -8.32 23.83 -10.31
C SER A 108 -7.83 22.96 -9.17
N VAL A 109 -6.58 23.10 -8.71
CA VAL A 109 -6.05 22.31 -7.58
C VAL A 109 -6.78 22.68 -6.28
N LEU A 110 -7.00 23.99 -6.03
CA LEU A 110 -7.73 24.49 -4.86
C LEU A 110 -9.16 23.96 -4.76
N HIS A 111 -9.81 23.68 -5.90
CA HIS A 111 -11.13 23.06 -5.92
C HIS A 111 -11.15 21.67 -5.25
N TYR A 112 -10.05 20.92 -5.32
CA TYR A 112 -9.94 19.58 -4.73
C TYR A 112 -9.23 19.58 -3.38
N PHE A 113 -8.29 20.50 -3.17
CA PHE A 113 -7.45 20.57 -1.97
C PHE A 113 -7.43 21.99 -1.43
N SER A 114 -8.16 22.19 -0.33
CA SER A 114 -8.24 23.48 0.36
C SER A 114 -6.92 23.95 0.96
N THR A 115 -6.00 23.02 1.25
CA THR A 115 -4.69 23.32 1.84
C THR A 115 -3.60 22.47 1.20
N LYS A 116 -2.36 23.01 1.19
CA LYS A 116 -1.14 22.25 0.87
C LYS A 116 -1.06 20.96 1.70
N GLN A 117 -1.41 21.06 2.97
CA GLN A 117 -1.32 19.95 3.91
C GLN A 117 -2.23 18.77 3.52
N ASN A 118 -3.47 19.05 3.13
CA ASN A 118 -4.41 18.02 2.68
C ASN A 118 -3.95 17.36 1.37
N LEU A 119 -3.37 18.15 0.47
CA LEU A 119 -2.78 17.62 -0.77
C LEU A 119 -1.62 16.67 -0.47
N ILE A 120 -0.67 17.10 0.36
CA ILE A 120 0.52 16.31 0.69
C ILE A 120 0.16 15.05 1.49
N GLU A 121 -0.76 15.14 2.45
CA GLU A 121 -1.23 13.93 3.16
C GLU A 121 -1.85 12.92 2.18
N THR A 122 -2.68 13.40 1.25
CA THR A 122 -3.31 12.53 0.24
C THR A 122 -2.24 11.89 -0.66
N ALA A 123 -1.25 12.67 -1.09
CA ALA A 123 -0.10 12.22 -1.86
C ALA A 123 0.68 11.09 -1.15
N LEU A 124 1.04 11.31 0.12
CA LEU A 124 1.76 10.34 0.94
C LEU A 124 0.96 9.07 1.21
N ARG A 125 -0.34 9.20 1.51
CA ARG A 125 -1.24 8.05 1.69
C ARG A 125 -1.32 7.20 0.44
N ARG A 126 -1.39 7.85 -0.73
CA ARG A 126 -1.41 7.17 -2.02
C ARG A 126 -0.07 6.46 -2.31
N ALA A 127 1.06 7.15 -2.07
CA ALA A 127 2.38 6.57 -2.24
C ALA A 127 2.57 5.32 -1.35
N ASN A 128 2.23 5.42 -0.06
CA ASN A 128 2.24 4.28 0.85
C ASN A 128 1.26 3.17 0.40
N GLY A 129 0.07 3.54 -0.08
CA GLY A 129 -0.90 2.58 -0.63
C GLY A 129 -0.35 1.77 -1.80
N THR A 130 0.50 2.39 -2.64
CA THR A 130 1.16 1.70 -3.77
C THR A 130 2.14 0.64 -3.27
N LEU A 131 3.00 0.99 -2.30
CA LEU A 131 3.90 0.04 -1.63
C LEU A 131 3.13 -1.13 -0.99
N GLN A 132 2.02 -0.83 -0.33
CA GLN A 132 1.18 -1.84 0.33
C GLN A 132 0.54 -2.81 -0.65
N GLN A 133 0.10 -2.33 -1.82
CA GLN A 133 -0.49 -3.18 -2.85
C GLN A 133 0.53 -4.18 -3.41
N GLU A 134 1.80 -3.79 -3.55
CA GLU A 134 2.87 -4.69 -4.00
C GLU A 134 3.17 -5.77 -2.96
N ALA A 135 3.25 -5.40 -1.68
CA ALA A 135 3.41 -6.37 -0.59
C ALA A 135 2.25 -7.37 -0.55
N LEU A 136 1.01 -6.89 -0.67
CA LEU A 136 -0.17 -7.75 -0.71
C LEU A 136 -0.20 -8.68 -1.93
N ALA A 137 0.29 -8.23 -3.08
CA ALA A 137 0.38 -9.05 -4.28
C ALA A 137 1.40 -10.18 -4.09
N LEU A 138 2.62 -9.87 -3.62
CA LEU A 138 3.65 -10.88 -3.35
C LEU A 138 3.22 -11.88 -2.28
N MET A 139 2.67 -11.40 -1.16
CA MET A 139 2.22 -12.27 -0.06
C MET A 139 1.17 -13.29 -0.53
N LYS A 140 0.30 -12.93 -1.48
CA LYS A 140 -0.71 -13.86 -2.06
C LYS A 140 -0.10 -14.95 -2.94
N MET A 141 1.10 -14.75 -3.46
CA MET A 141 1.82 -15.72 -4.28
C MET A 141 2.74 -16.62 -3.43
N GLY A 142 2.96 -16.25 -2.17
CA GLY A 142 3.63 -17.06 -1.16
C GLY A 142 2.71 -18.12 -0.57
N SER A 143 3.30 -19.24 -0.17
CA SER A 143 2.60 -20.36 0.46
C SER A 143 3.37 -20.98 1.63
N ALA A 144 4.69 -20.82 1.68
CA ALA A 144 5.53 -21.27 2.78
C ALA A 144 5.63 -20.18 3.88
N PRO A 145 5.92 -20.55 5.15
CA PRO A 145 6.06 -19.60 6.25
C PRO A 145 6.98 -18.41 5.93
N TRP A 146 8.18 -18.71 5.43
CA TRP A 146 9.18 -17.69 5.08
C TRP A 146 8.81 -16.86 3.85
N ASP A 147 7.93 -17.34 2.97
CA ASP A 147 7.52 -16.59 1.78
C ASP A 147 6.88 -15.26 2.17
N ARG A 148 6.09 -15.24 3.24
CA ARG A 148 5.42 -14.01 3.69
C ARG A 148 6.40 -12.96 4.19
N PHE A 149 7.42 -13.39 4.94
CA PHE A 149 8.47 -12.49 5.41
C PHE A 149 9.23 -11.89 4.21
N TYR A 150 9.73 -12.74 3.30
CA TYR A 150 10.47 -12.24 2.13
C TYR A 150 9.59 -11.47 1.16
N ALA A 151 8.29 -11.74 1.06
CA ALA A 151 7.36 -10.93 0.28
C ALA A 151 7.29 -9.49 0.80
N ILE A 152 7.29 -9.30 2.12
CA ILE A 152 7.33 -7.97 2.75
C ILE A 152 8.65 -7.28 2.41
N ILE A 153 9.78 -7.99 2.53
CA ILE A 153 11.11 -7.42 2.21
C ILE A 153 11.19 -7.03 0.74
N GLU A 154 10.90 -7.96 -0.18
CA GLU A 154 10.95 -7.73 -1.63
C GLU A 154 10.05 -6.55 -2.07
N ALA A 155 8.88 -6.40 -1.47
CA ALA A 155 7.99 -5.26 -1.74
C ALA A 155 8.53 -3.93 -1.21
N ASN A 156 9.16 -3.91 -0.04
CA ASN A 156 9.78 -2.70 0.51
C ASN A 156 10.94 -2.19 -0.35
N PHE A 157 11.64 -3.10 -1.04
CA PHE A 157 12.76 -2.78 -1.94
C PHE A 157 12.38 -2.94 -3.42
N SER A 158 11.10 -2.83 -3.77
CA SER A 158 10.66 -3.02 -5.15
C SER A 158 11.37 -2.07 -6.14
N PRO A 159 11.80 -2.53 -7.32
CA PRO A 159 12.49 -1.67 -8.30
C PRO A 159 11.66 -0.48 -8.78
N THR A 160 10.32 -0.54 -8.66
CA THR A 160 9.43 0.57 -9.04
C THR A 160 9.33 1.66 -7.99
N THR A 161 9.76 1.40 -6.76
CA THR A 161 9.54 2.32 -5.63
C THR A 161 10.80 2.61 -4.83
N PHE A 162 11.73 1.67 -4.71
CA PHE A 162 13.02 1.87 -4.02
C PHE A 162 13.98 2.65 -4.91
N LEU A 163 13.66 3.93 -5.09
CA LEU A 163 14.37 4.88 -5.95
C LEU A 163 14.75 6.11 -5.12
N PRO A 164 15.92 6.74 -5.36
CA PRO A 164 16.37 7.90 -4.60
C PRO A 164 15.33 9.03 -4.54
N GLN A 165 14.63 9.27 -5.66
CA GLN A 165 13.61 10.32 -5.74
C GLN A 165 12.42 10.01 -4.82
N VAL A 166 11.93 8.77 -4.81
CA VAL A 166 10.83 8.35 -3.93
C VAL A 166 11.26 8.44 -2.46
N ALA A 167 12.48 8.02 -2.15
CA ALA A 167 13.06 8.13 -0.82
C ALA A 167 13.14 9.60 -0.35
N ASN A 168 13.50 10.54 -1.23
CA ASN A 168 13.51 11.98 -0.90
C ASN A 168 12.13 12.51 -0.51
N GLY A 169 11.07 12.00 -1.13
CA GLY A 169 9.69 12.31 -0.75
C GLY A 169 9.37 11.88 0.68
N TRP A 170 9.80 10.68 1.07
CA TRP A 170 9.64 10.16 2.44
C TRP A 170 10.49 10.94 3.45
N ILE A 171 11.75 11.23 3.14
CA ILE A 171 12.65 12.03 3.99
C ILE A 171 12.06 13.43 4.23
N SER A 172 11.54 14.07 3.17
CA SER A 172 10.88 15.37 3.26
C SER A 172 9.65 15.35 4.18
N MET A 173 8.91 14.24 4.20
CA MET A 173 7.80 14.05 5.13
C MET A 173 8.29 13.83 6.56
N CYS A 174 9.30 12.97 6.77
CA CYS A 174 9.85 12.67 8.09
C CYS A 174 10.35 13.92 8.82
N ALA A 175 10.95 14.88 8.09
CA ALA A 175 11.38 16.16 8.66
C ALA A 175 10.24 16.99 9.27
N GLU A 176 9.00 16.81 8.80
CA GLU A 176 7.83 17.56 9.27
C GLU A 176 7.05 16.83 10.38
N VAL A 177 7.26 15.53 10.55
CA VAL A 177 6.52 14.68 11.51
C VAL A 177 6.48 15.27 12.93
N PRO A 178 7.60 15.73 13.53
CA PRO A 178 7.61 16.25 14.91
C PRO A 178 6.73 17.48 15.15
N HIS A 179 6.39 18.22 14.08
CA HIS A 179 5.67 19.48 14.16
C HIS A 179 4.25 19.39 13.57
N ASN A 180 3.87 18.21 13.06
CA ASN A 180 2.66 18.04 12.28
C ASN A 180 1.84 16.82 12.74
N PRO A 181 0.76 17.02 13.53
CA PRO A 181 -0.05 15.93 14.06
C PRO A 181 -0.66 15.01 12.99
N GLN A 182 -0.93 15.54 11.80
CA GLN A 182 -1.49 14.76 10.68
C GLN A 182 -0.43 13.81 10.11
N PHE A 183 0.80 14.27 9.94
CA PHE A 183 1.92 13.43 9.52
C PHE A 183 2.34 12.45 10.62
N GLN A 184 2.32 12.85 11.90
CA GLN A 184 2.54 11.94 13.03
C GLN A 184 1.57 10.75 13.00
N ARG A 185 0.27 11.00 12.77
CA ARG A 185 -0.74 9.94 12.63
C ARG A 185 -0.47 9.04 11.44
N LEU A 186 -0.07 9.61 10.30
CA LEU A 186 0.28 8.84 9.10
C LEU A 186 1.51 7.95 9.36
N GLN A 187 2.60 8.50 9.88
CA GLN A 187 3.83 7.77 10.19
C GLN A 187 3.57 6.64 11.18
N THR A 188 2.78 6.91 12.22
CA THR A 188 2.40 5.90 13.21
C THR A 188 1.61 4.75 12.57
N ALA A 189 0.70 5.06 11.64
CA ALA A 189 -0.06 4.03 10.94
C ALA A 189 0.83 3.19 9.99
N ILE A 190 1.79 3.81 9.32
CA ILE A 190 2.77 3.12 8.46
C ILE A 190 3.61 2.16 9.30
N PHE A 191 4.22 2.67 10.38
CA PHE A 191 5.07 1.88 11.28
C PHE A 191 4.32 0.70 11.90
N ARG A 192 3.14 0.94 12.50
CA ARG A 192 2.35 -0.14 13.14
C ARG A 192 1.96 -1.25 12.17
N ARG A 193 1.68 -0.91 10.91
CA ARG A 193 1.32 -1.91 9.89
C ARG A 193 2.54 -2.74 9.49
N LEU A 194 3.70 -2.11 9.28
CA LEU A 194 4.94 -2.82 9.01
C LEU A 194 5.29 -3.77 10.16
N ASP A 195 5.30 -3.26 11.40
CA ASP A 195 5.55 -4.06 12.61
C ASP A 195 4.60 -5.27 12.71
N SER A 196 3.28 -5.03 12.60
CA SER A 196 2.29 -6.10 12.70
C SER A 196 2.47 -7.16 11.61
N ASN A 197 2.79 -6.73 10.38
CA ASN A 197 3.01 -7.66 9.26
C ASN A 197 4.28 -8.48 9.45
N LEU A 198 5.39 -7.86 9.87
CA LEU A 198 6.65 -8.55 10.14
C LEU A 198 6.50 -9.54 11.30
N ARG A 199 5.89 -9.12 12.41
CA ARG A 199 5.65 -9.99 13.57
C ARG A 199 4.75 -11.17 13.22
N SER A 200 3.68 -10.93 12.46
CA SER A 200 2.81 -12.01 11.99
C SER A 200 3.56 -12.97 11.07
N ALA A 201 4.36 -12.47 10.13
CA ALA A 201 5.12 -13.32 9.22
C ALA A 201 6.20 -14.15 9.94
N LEU A 202 6.86 -13.58 10.95
CA LEU A 202 7.85 -14.29 11.77
C LEU A 202 7.18 -15.31 12.70
N ALA A 203 6.01 -15.02 13.26
CA ALA A 203 5.26 -16.00 14.05
C ALA A 203 4.88 -17.23 13.22
N ASP A 204 4.53 -17.03 11.93
CA ASP A 204 4.22 -18.14 11.00
C ASP A 204 5.41 -19.10 10.82
N THR A 205 6.66 -18.64 11.04
CA THR A 205 7.88 -19.49 10.95
C THR A 205 8.17 -20.29 12.23
N GLY A 206 7.35 -20.16 13.26
CA GLY A 206 7.56 -20.79 14.57
C GLY A 206 8.41 -19.98 15.55
N ALA A 207 8.74 -18.72 15.22
CA ALA A 207 9.44 -17.83 16.14
C ALA A 207 8.60 -17.57 17.41
N SER A 208 9.26 -17.42 18.56
CA SER A 208 8.56 -16.99 19.78
C SER A 208 8.01 -15.56 19.64
N ALA A 209 7.02 -15.18 20.44
CA ALA A 209 6.44 -13.84 20.36
C ALA A 209 7.46 -12.71 20.62
N ASP A 210 8.41 -12.94 21.54
CA ASP A 210 9.47 -11.99 21.86
C ASP A 210 10.52 -11.94 20.73
N GLU A 211 10.94 -13.09 20.21
CA GLU A 211 11.86 -13.15 19.07
C GLU A 211 11.29 -12.51 17.81
N ALA A 212 10.01 -12.74 17.52
CA ALA A 212 9.31 -12.12 16.41
C ALA A 212 9.21 -10.59 16.58
N LYS A 213 8.92 -10.11 17.79
CA LYS A 213 8.86 -8.67 18.11
C LYS A 213 10.23 -8.01 17.97
N ASP A 214 11.27 -8.58 18.57
CA ASP A 214 12.61 -8.00 18.54
C ASP A 214 13.19 -7.99 17.13
N THR A 215 12.99 -9.08 16.38
CA THR A 215 13.42 -9.16 14.98
C THR A 215 12.64 -8.18 14.11
N ALA A 216 11.31 -8.07 14.26
CA ALA A 216 10.52 -7.10 13.52
C ALA A 216 10.98 -5.65 13.76
N ASN A 217 11.30 -5.30 15.01
CA ASN A 217 11.86 -3.99 15.36
C ASN A 217 13.18 -3.75 14.63
N ILE A 218 14.12 -4.68 14.69
CA ILE A 218 15.44 -4.55 14.04
C ILE A 218 15.28 -4.43 12.52
N VAL A 219 14.47 -5.30 11.91
CA VAL A 219 14.22 -5.27 10.46
C VAL A 219 13.56 -3.95 10.06
N SER A 220 12.60 -3.43 10.84
CA SER A 220 11.96 -2.14 10.55
C SER A 220 12.95 -0.97 10.60
N LEU A 221 13.86 -0.94 11.60
CA LEU A 221 14.90 0.08 11.71
C LEU A 221 15.91 0.00 10.56
N LEU A 222 16.26 -1.22 10.12
CA LEU A 222 17.10 -1.44 8.94
C LEU A 222 16.43 -0.94 7.67
N ILE A 223 15.13 -1.24 7.48
CA ILE A 223 14.37 -0.73 6.33
C ILE A 223 14.42 0.81 6.31
N ASP A 224 14.12 1.47 7.42
CA ASP A 224 14.16 2.93 7.52
C ASP A 224 15.55 3.50 7.20
N GLY A 225 16.61 2.90 7.75
CA GLY A 225 18.00 3.30 7.49
C GLY A 225 18.45 3.09 6.04
N LEU A 226 18.01 2.00 5.40
CA LEU A 226 18.34 1.70 4.00
C LEU A 226 17.63 2.65 3.05
N TRP A 227 16.37 3.00 3.31
CA TRP A 227 15.64 4.03 2.57
C TRP A 227 16.27 5.41 2.74
N LEU A 228 16.72 5.77 3.95
CA LEU A 228 17.45 7.01 4.19
C LEU A 228 18.75 7.06 3.36
N ARG A 229 19.55 5.99 3.38
CA ARG A 229 20.79 5.89 2.59
C ARG A 229 20.53 5.94 1.09
N CYS A 230 19.45 5.31 0.61
CA CYS A 230 19.02 5.37 -0.78
C CYS A 230 18.73 6.82 -1.23
N GLY A 231 17.92 7.55 -0.46
CA GLY A 231 17.57 8.95 -0.79
C GLY A 231 18.77 9.89 -0.74
N LEU A 232 19.62 9.74 0.29
CA LEU A 232 20.85 10.51 0.42
C LEU A 232 21.98 10.03 -0.52
N GLN A 233 21.75 8.96 -1.28
CA GLN A 233 22.72 8.32 -2.18
C GLN A 233 24.05 7.98 -1.48
N ILE A 234 23.99 7.62 -0.19
CA ILE A 234 25.17 7.36 0.64
C ILE A 234 25.66 5.93 0.41
N GLY A 235 26.90 5.83 -0.05
CA GLY A 235 27.65 4.57 -0.09
C GLY A 235 27.25 3.63 -1.23
N GLY A 236 26.67 4.15 -2.32
CA GLY A 236 26.40 3.36 -3.53
C GLY A 236 25.45 2.18 -3.34
N LEU A 237 24.59 2.24 -2.31
CA LEU A 237 23.67 1.17 -1.94
C LEU A 237 22.72 0.85 -3.09
N ASP A 238 22.81 -0.36 -3.63
CA ASP A 238 21.81 -0.88 -4.53
C ASP A 238 20.73 -1.68 -3.79
N ARG A 239 19.72 -2.12 -4.55
CA ARG A 239 18.59 -2.91 -4.04
C ARG A 239 19.04 -4.23 -3.44
N GLU A 240 19.98 -4.91 -4.09
CA GLU A 240 20.40 -6.25 -3.70
C GLU A 240 21.23 -6.17 -2.41
N ASP A 241 22.10 -5.18 -2.30
CA ASP A 241 22.83 -4.85 -1.07
C ASP A 241 21.89 -4.59 0.12
N ALA A 242 20.75 -3.92 -0.13
CA ALA A 242 19.76 -3.63 0.90
C ALA A 242 19.05 -4.90 1.39
N ILE A 243 18.66 -5.78 0.48
CA ILE A 243 18.02 -7.07 0.81
C ILE A 243 19.02 -8.00 1.49
N ASP A 244 20.28 -8.05 1.03
CA ASP A 244 21.35 -8.85 1.62
C ASP A 244 21.66 -8.43 3.06
N GLN A 245 21.66 -7.12 3.36
CA GLN A 245 21.85 -6.63 4.74
C GLN A 245 20.74 -7.09 5.69
N ILE A 246 19.48 -7.10 5.24
CA ILE A 246 18.38 -7.64 6.04
C ILE A 246 18.51 -9.15 6.19
N ASP A 247 18.84 -9.85 5.10
CA ASP A 247 19.01 -11.31 5.10
C ASP A 247 20.15 -11.75 6.03
N ALA A 248 21.24 -10.99 6.11
CA ALA A 248 22.35 -11.24 7.03
C ALA A 248 21.90 -11.22 8.49
N VAL A 249 21.12 -10.21 8.89
CA VAL A 249 20.59 -10.09 10.27
C VAL A 249 19.58 -11.19 10.59
N VAL A 250 18.72 -11.55 9.63
CA VAL A 250 17.79 -12.67 9.81
C VAL A 250 18.55 -14.00 9.88
N THR A 251 19.64 -14.14 9.14
CA THR A 251 20.52 -15.32 9.19
C THR A 251 21.19 -15.48 10.55
N GLU A 252 21.68 -14.39 11.13
CA GLU A 252 22.28 -14.41 12.47
C GLU A 252 21.28 -14.88 13.54
N ARG A 253 20.01 -14.48 13.41
CA ARG A 253 18.96 -14.77 14.39
C ARG A 253 18.32 -16.14 14.24
N PHE A 254 17.99 -16.54 13.00
CA PHE A 254 17.23 -17.76 12.72
C PHE A 254 18.06 -18.88 12.09
N GLY A 255 19.37 -18.64 11.90
CA GLY A 255 20.27 -19.58 11.23
C GLY A 255 20.03 -19.67 9.73
N THR A 256 20.81 -20.52 9.08
CA THR A 256 20.67 -20.79 7.64
C THR A 256 19.83 -22.04 7.46
N SER A 257 18.69 -21.95 6.76
CA SER A 257 17.86 -23.10 6.42
C SER A 257 17.55 -23.15 4.92
N SER A 258 17.36 -24.36 4.39
CA SER A 258 16.95 -24.57 3.00
C SER A 258 15.66 -23.84 2.67
N ASP A 259 14.71 -23.86 3.60
CA ASP A 259 13.37 -23.30 3.42
C ASP A 259 13.43 -21.77 3.34
N ARG A 260 14.26 -21.15 4.18
CA ARG A 260 14.48 -19.70 4.18
C ARG A 260 15.14 -19.23 2.88
N LYS A 261 16.19 -19.94 2.44
CA LYS A 261 16.86 -19.66 1.17
C LYS A 261 15.92 -19.83 -0.02
N ALA A 262 15.14 -20.91 -0.06
CA ALA A 262 14.16 -21.16 -1.10
C ALA A 262 13.08 -20.08 -1.16
N ALA A 263 12.56 -19.64 0.00
CA ALA A 263 11.59 -18.55 0.08
C ALA A 263 12.16 -17.22 -0.42
N ARG A 264 13.40 -16.89 -0.03
CA ARG A 264 14.10 -15.69 -0.52
C ARG A 264 14.22 -15.70 -2.04
N ASP A 265 14.78 -16.77 -2.60
CA ASP A 265 14.98 -16.90 -4.05
C ASP A 265 13.65 -16.85 -4.81
N LYS A 266 12.62 -17.53 -4.28
CA LYS A 266 11.27 -17.51 -4.84
C LYS A 266 10.68 -16.10 -4.87
N MET A 267 10.70 -15.38 -3.74
CA MET A 267 10.11 -14.04 -3.67
C MET A 267 10.87 -13.02 -4.52
N ARG A 268 12.20 -13.14 -4.62
CA ARG A 268 13.04 -12.34 -5.53
C ARG A 268 12.62 -12.54 -6.99
N MET A 269 12.45 -13.79 -7.42
CA MET A 269 11.99 -14.10 -8.77
C MET A 269 10.60 -13.52 -9.06
N LEU A 270 9.66 -13.66 -8.11
CA LEU A 270 8.31 -13.14 -8.26
C LEU A 270 8.28 -11.61 -8.30
N GLY A 271 9.05 -10.94 -7.45
CA GLY A 271 9.22 -9.49 -7.46
C GLY A 271 9.69 -8.99 -8.81
N ALA A 272 10.77 -9.58 -9.35
CA ALA A 272 11.29 -9.23 -10.67
C ALA A 272 10.27 -9.45 -11.80
N ALA A 273 9.48 -10.52 -11.75
CA ALA A 273 8.44 -10.80 -12.74
C ALA A 273 7.30 -9.77 -12.70
N MET A 274 6.85 -9.37 -11.50
CA MET A 274 5.80 -8.36 -11.35
C MET A 274 6.23 -6.98 -11.83
N THR A 275 7.51 -6.62 -11.64
CA THR A 275 8.07 -5.37 -12.17
C THR A 275 8.05 -5.35 -13.71
N LYS A 276 8.50 -6.45 -14.36
CA LYS A 276 8.54 -6.54 -15.83
C LYS A 276 7.16 -6.44 -16.48
N GLY A 277 6.12 -6.99 -15.84
CA GLY A 277 4.74 -6.93 -16.35
C GLY A 277 4.07 -5.55 -16.28
N ARG A 278 4.73 -4.56 -15.66
CA ARG A 278 4.21 -3.18 -15.53
C ARG A 278 4.90 -2.17 -16.44
N THR A 279 6.05 -2.52 -17.00
CA THR A 279 6.85 -1.64 -17.88
C THR A 279 6.70 -1.96 -19.37
N GLY A 280 5.93 -3.01 -19.71
CA GLY A 280 5.52 -3.35 -21.08
C GLY A 280 4.04 -3.10 -21.29
#